data_AF-G0UBT2-F1
#
_entry.id   AF-G0UBT2-F1
#
_cell.length_a   1.000
_cell.length_b   1.000
_cell.length_c   1.000
_cell.angle_alpha   90.00
_cell.angle_beta   90.00
_cell.angle_gamma   90.00
#
_symmetry.space_group_name_H-M   'P 1'
#
loop_
_entity.id
_entity.type
_entity.pdbx_description
1 polymer ?
#
loop_
_entity_poly.entity_id
_entity_poly.type
_entity_poly.pdbx_seq_one_letter_code
_entity_poly.pdbx_strand_id
1 'polypeptide(L)'
;MEVVEKFISLRREGRGEDAYAMLAPGAAIGCPWGGMHYGDNVRKLLIDETRFVRKGYLDPVPLVEIDKNTFQRKFKWDRGMYEYGNSGFKGFGILPVWREVYFVENGKIRLVTADKQLKNRSLWCLFGF
;
A
#
# COMPACT_ATOMS: atom_id res chain seq x y z
N MET A 1 -3.92 -16.01 0.18
CA MET A 1 -4.87 -14.93 0.54
C MET A 1 -4.79 -14.61 2.03
N GLU A 2 -5.07 -15.58 2.91
CA GLU A 2 -5.07 -15.40 4.38
C GLU A 2 -3.81 -14.74 4.96
N VAL A 3 -2.62 -15.10 4.46
CA VAL A 3 -1.33 -14.50 4.88
C VAL A 3 -1.31 -12.98 4.68
N VAL A 4 -1.83 -12.49 3.55
CA VAL A 4 -1.83 -11.06 3.22
C VAL A 4 -2.87 -10.31 4.05
N GLU A 5 -4.05 -10.90 4.23
CA GLU A 5 -5.10 -10.30 5.06
C GLU A 5 -4.66 -10.15 6.52
N LYS A 6 -4.05 -11.20 7.08
CA LYS A 6 -3.49 -11.18 8.43
C LYS A 6 -2.32 -10.20 8.56
N PHE A 7 -1.47 -10.11 7.54
CA PHE A 7 -0.40 -9.10 7.52
C PHE A 7 -0.96 -7.67 7.58
N ILE A 8 -1.99 -7.36 6.78
CA ILE A 8 -2.66 -6.06 6.78
C ILE A 8 -3.36 -5.80 8.13
N SER A 9 -4.02 -6.81 8.71
CA SER A 9 -4.71 -6.66 9.99
C SER A 9 -3.75 -6.34 11.13
N LEU A 10 -2.62 -7.05 11.23
CA LEU A 10 -1.59 -6.80 12.24
C LEU A 10 -1.03 -5.38 12.15
N ARG A 11 -0.74 -4.89 10.93
CA ARG A 11 -0.28 -3.52 10.69
C ARG A 11 -1.31 -2.49 11.16
N ARG A 12 -2.58 -2.71 10.83
CA ARG A 12 -3.69 -1.86 11.25
C ARG A 12 -3.79 -1.79 12.78
N GLU A 13 -3.71 -2.95 13.44
CA GLU A 13 -3.73 -3.10 14.90
C GLU A 13 -2.49 -2.52 15.62
N GLY A 14 -1.45 -2.10 14.88
CA GLY A 14 -0.22 -1.59 15.48
C GLY A 14 0.69 -2.69 16.02
N ARG A 15 0.58 -3.90 15.47
CA ARG A 15 1.41 -5.06 15.81
C ARG A 15 2.53 -5.24 14.78
N GLY A 16 3.41 -4.23 14.68
CA GLY A 16 4.45 -4.16 13.66
C GLY A 16 5.46 -5.31 13.70
N GLU A 17 5.85 -5.77 14.90
CA GLU A 17 6.76 -6.92 15.06
C GLU A 17 6.12 -8.23 14.60
N ASP A 18 4.83 -8.43 14.91
CA ASP A 18 4.10 -9.61 14.45
C ASP A 18 3.91 -9.60 12.93
N ALA A 19 3.65 -8.42 12.35
CA ALA A 19 3.59 -8.25 10.90
C ALA A 19 4.95 -8.56 10.25
N TYR A 20 6.06 -8.16 10.88
CA TYR A 20 7.42 -8.45 10.39
C TYR A 20 7.71 -9.96 10.39
N ALA A 21 7.22 -10.71 11.37
CA ALA A 21 7.40 -12.16 11.43
C ALA A 21 6.74 -12.92 10.25
N MET A 22 5.76 -12.31 9.58
CA MET A 22 5.10 -12.87 8.39
C MET A 22 5.92 -12.70 7.09
N LEU A 23 7.01 -11.95 7.14
CA LEU A 23 7.84 -11.70 5.96
C LEU A 23 8.89 -12.79 5.75
N ALA A 24 9.21 -13.04 4.48
CA ALA A 24 10.31 -13.90 4.11
C ALA A 24 11.66 -13.21 4.43
N PRO A 25 12.74 -13.97 4.68
CA PRO A 25 14.07 -13.39 4.81
C PRO A 25 14.43 -12.56 3.56
N GLY A 26 14.91 -11.33 3.77
CA GLY A 26 15.26 -10.42 2.68
C GLY A 26 14.06 -9.80 1.96
N ALA A 27 12.86 -9.86 2.53
CA ALA A 27 11.67 -9.24 1.94
C ALA A 27 11.84 -7.73 1.75
N ALA A 28 11.16 -7.20 0.74
CA ALA A 28 11.11 -5.78 0.43
C ALA A 28 9.68 -5.26 0.50
N ILE A 29 9.49 -4.06 1.05
CA ILE A 29 8.16 -3.48 1.24
C ILE A 29 8.10 -2.08 0.65
N GLY A 30 7.25 -1.91 -0.35
CA GLY A 30 6.76 -0.63 -0.82
C GLY A 30 5.68 -0.13 0.12
N CYS A 31 5.74 1.16 0.50
CA CYS A 31 4.65 1.79 1.22
C CYS A 31 4.23 3.12 0.57
N PRO A 32 2.95 3.50 0.71
CA PRO A 32 2.46 4.79 0.24
C PRO A 32 3.16 6.02 0.86
N TRP A 33 3.89 5.85 1.97
CA TRP A 33 4.59 6.93 2.68
C TRP A 33 6.04 7.17 2.23
N GLY A 34 6.71 6.21 1.59
CA GLY A 34 8.19 6.23 1.58
C GLY A 34 8.90 5.40 0.50
N GLY A 35 8.18 4.91 -0.52
CA GLY A 35 8.81 4.09 -1.57
C GLY A 35 9.17 2.70 -1.06
N MET A 36 10.20 2.08 -1.64
CA MET A 36 10.64 0.72 -1.32
C MET A 36 11.62 0.68 -0.14
N HIS A 37 11.35 -0.19 0.83
CA HIS A 37 12.16 -0.44 2.01
C HIS A 37 12.76 -1.86 1.95
N TYR A 38 13.99 -2.01 2.44
CA TYR A 38 14.77 -3.26 2.40
C TYR A 38 15.47 -3.51 3.75
N GLY A 39 15.70 -4.78 4.08
CA GLY A 39 16.45 -5.19 5.28
C GLY A 39 15.85 -4.61 6.56
N ASP A 40 16.72 -4.09 7.45
CA ASP A 40 16.30 -3.52 8.74
C ASP A 40 15.31 -2.35 8.62
N ASN A 41 15.30 -1.64 7.49
CA ASN A 41 14.36 -0.55 7.26
C ASN A 41 12.92 -1.05 7.14
N VAL A 42 12.69 -2.31 6.74
CA VAL A 42 11.36 -2.91 6.73
C VAL A 42 10.83 -3.07 8.15
N ARG A 43 11.66 -3.59 9.05
CA ARG A 43 11.29 -3.75 10.47
C ARG A 43 11.02 -2.39 11.12
N LYS A 44 11.90 -1.41 10.90
CA LYS A 44 11.71 -0.03 11.40
C LYS A 44 10.42 0.58 10.88
N LEU A 45 10.15 0.48 9.57
CA LEU A 45 8.90 0.97 8.97
C LEU A 45 7.67 0.39 9.69
N LEU A 46 7.62 -0.94 9.87
CA LEU A 46 6.47 -1.61 10.50
C LEU A 46 6.31 -1.24 11.98
N ILE A 47 7.42 -1.04 12.70
CA ILE A 47 7.40 -0.56 14.09
C ILE A 47 6.95 0.90 14.16
N ASP A 48 7.46 1.77 13.29
CA ASP A 48 7.10 3.19 13.28
C ASP A 48 5.64 3.39 12.87
N GLU A 49 5.12 2.55 11.98
CA GLU A 49 3.71 2.51 11.57
C GLU A 49 2.77 2.33 12.77
N THR A 50 3.22 1.73 13.89
CA THR A 50 2.43 1.62 15.12
C THR A 50 2.08 2.97 15.73
N ARG A 51 2.94 3.99 15.53
CA ARG A 51 2.80 5.34 16.06
C ARG A 51 2.01 6.27 15.15
N PHE A 52 1.63 5.81 13.96
CA PHE A 52 0.92 6.65 13.01
C PHE A 52 -0.49 6.97 13.52
N VAL A 53 -0.81 8.26 13.60
CA VAL A 53 -2.11 8.77 14.07
C VAL A 53 -3.26 8.29 13.17
N ARG A 54 -3.00 8.10 11.86
CA ARG A 54 -3.98 7.60 10.90
C ARG A 54 -3.35 6.58 9.96
N LYS A 55 -4.02 5.44 9.81
CA LYS A 55 -3.61 4.33 8.94
C LYS A 55 -4.66 4.00 7.87
N GLY A 56 -5.34 5.01 7.33
CA GLY A 56 -6.44 4.80 6.38
C GLY A 56 -6.06 4.03 5.11
N TYR A 57 -4.77 3.98 4.75
CA TYR A 57 -4.30 3.11 3.68
C TYR A 57 -4.40 1.62 4.02
N LEU A 58 -4.47 1.25 5.30
CA LEU A 58 -4.66 -0.12 5.79
C LEU A 58 -6.13 -0.46 6.05
N ASP A 59 -7.05 0.44 5.69
CA ASP A 59 -8.48 0.15 5.79
C ASP A 59 -8.84 -1.10 4.98
N PRO A 60 -9.83 -1.88 5.46
CA PRO A 60 -10.20 -3.12 4.80
C PRO A 60 -10.76 -2.81 3.41
N VAL A 61 -10.11 -3.36 2.39
CA VAL A 61 -10.51 -3.28 1.00
C VAL A 61 -10.39 -4.66 0.36
N PRO A 62 -11.13 -4.95 -0.73
CA PRO A 62 -11.05 -6.24 -1.38
C PRO A 62 -9.62 -6.59 -1.82
N LEU A 63 -9.17 -7.77 -1.41
CA LEU A 63 -7.95 -8.39 -1.88
C LEU A 63 -8.30 -9.37 -3.00
N VAL A 64 -7.64 -9.24 -4.14
CA VAL A 64 -7.90 -10.03 -5.34
C VAL A 64 -6.63 -10.79 -5.70
N GLU A 65 -6.73 -12.10 -5.93
CA GLU A 65 -5.63 -12.88 -6.50
C GLU A 65 -5.54 -12.58 -8.00
N ILE A 66 -4.35 -12.17 -8.46
CA ILE A 66 -4.12 -11.78 -9.87
C ILE A 66 -3.22 -12.76 -10.62
N ASP A 67 -2.46 -13.57 -9.89
CA ASP A 67 -1.64 -14.68 -10.38
C ASP A 67 -1.34 -15.62 -9.19
N LYS A 68 -0.79 -16.80 -9.45
CA LYS A 68 -0.43 -17.78 -8.42
C LYS A 68 0.45 -17.12 -7.34
N ASN A 69 -0.02 -17.16 -6.10
CA ASN A 69 0.63 -16.54 -4.93
C ASN A 69 0.86 -15.02 -5.03
N THR A 70 0.14 -14.33 -5.93
CA THR A 70 0.24 -12.89 -6.13
C THR A 70 -1.11 -12.23 -5.91
N PHE A 71 -1.17 -11.34 -4.93
CA PHE A 71 -2.41 -10.70 -4.49
C PHE A 71 -2.33 -9.19 -4.69
N GLN A 72 -3.46 -8.57 -4.98
CA GLN A 72 -3.56 -7.14 -5.24
C GLN A 72 -4.70 -6.55 -4.44
N ARG A 73 -4.47 -5.35 -3.89
CA ARG A 73 -5.56 -4.50 -3.42
C ARG A 73 -5.45 -3.10 -3.99
N LYS A 74 -6.60 -2.45 -4.13
CA LYS A 74 -6.71 -1.05 -4.57
C LYS A 74 -7.49 -0.26 -3.53
N PHE A 75 -6.99 0.90 -3.16
CA PHE A 75 -7.64 1.76 -2.16
C PHE A 75 -7.43 3.24 -2.49
N LYS A 76 -8.28 4.10 -1.92
CA LYS A 76 -8.21 5.55 -2.06
C LYS A 76 -7.65 6.14 -0.78
N TRP A 77 -6.59 6.92 -0.86
CA TRP A 77 -5.95 7.45 0.34
C TRP A 77 -5.09 8.69 0.05
N ASP A 78 -5.20 9.73 0.87
CA ASP A 78 -4.37 10.94 0.82
C ASP A 78 -3.41 10.93 2.03
N ARG A 79 -2.11 11.10 1.75
CA ARG A 79 -1.04 11.19 2.76
C ARG A 79 -1.07 12.47 3.60
N GLY A 80 -2.08 13.34 3.43
CA GLY A 80 -2.29 14.53 4.24
C GLY A 80 -1.41 15.73 3.89
N MET A 81 -0.42 15.54 3.00
CA MET A 81 0.55 16.58 2.62
C MET A 81 0.07 17.56 1.55
N TYR A 82 -1.22 17.56 1.16
CA TYR A 82 -1.68 18.31 -0.03
C TYR A 82 -0.74 18.03 -1.20
N GLU A 83 -0.80 16.85 -1.81
CA GLU A 83 0.09 16.52 -2.94
C GLU A 83 -0.10 17.52 -4.10
N TYR A 84 0.65 18.62 -4.07
CA TYR A 84 0.67 19.69 -5.06
C TYR A 84 1.18 19.09 -6.38
N GLY A 85 0.28 18.94 -7.34
CA GLY A 85 0.37 18.03 -8.49
C GLY A 85 -0.97 17.34 -8.76
N ASN A 86 -1.79 17.17 -7.71
CA ASN A 86 -3.22 16.85 -7.75
C ASN A 86 -4.10 18.03 -7.28
N SER A 87 -3.59 19.26 -7.42
CA SER A 87 -4.12 20.50 -6.85
C SER A 87 -5.55 20.90 -7.30
N GLY A 88 -6.17 20.15 -8.21
CA GLY A 88 -7.57 20.39 -8.61
C GLY A 88 -8.65 19.78 -7.71
N PHE A 89 -8.32 18.94 -6.72
CA PHE A 89 -9.31 17.98 -6.21
C PHE A 89 -9.64 17.98 -4.71
N LYS A 90 -8.97 18.77 -3.86
CA LYS A 90 -9.36 18.81 -2.43
C LYS A 90 -10.72 19.47 -2.18
N GLY A 91 -11.22 20.29 -3.12
CA GLY A 91 -12.59 20.82 -3.09
C GLY A 91 -13.67 19.87 -3.64
N PHE A 92 -13.29 18.77 -4.31
CA PHE A 92 -14.23 17.87 -5.02
C PHE A 92 -14.18 16.39 -4.56
N GLY A 93 -13.46 16.07 -3.47
CA GLY A 93 -13.52 14.75 -2.84
C GLY A 93 -12.84 13.59 -3.60
N ILE A 94 -11.93 13.87 -4.53
CA ILE A 94 -11.24 12.82 -5.31
C ILE A 94 -9.85 12.54 -4.71
N LEU A 95 -9.77 11.49 -3.89
CA LEU A 95 -8.52 10.95 -3.34
C LEU A 95 -7.73 10.17 -4.42
N PRO A 96 -6.39 10.13 -4.35
CA PRO A 96 -5.59 9.31 -5.25
C PRO A 96 -5.82 7.83 -4.98
N VAL A 97 -5.77 7.04 -6.05
CA VAL A 97 -5.88 5.58 -5.98
C VAL A 97 -4.49 4.99 -5.86
N TRP A 98 -4.31 4.11 -4.91
CA TRP A 98 -3.10 3.33 -4.70
C TRP A 98 -3.38 1.88 -5.05
N ARG A 99 -2.38 1.22 -5.61
CA ARG A 99 -2.36 -0.21 -5.90
C ARG A 99 -1.22 -0.82 -5.12
N GLU A 100 -1.53 -1.76 -4.24
CA GLU A 100 -0.54 -2.60 -3.60
C GLU A 100 -0.58 -4.00 -4.17
N VAL A 101 0.59 -4.56 -4.45
CA VAL A 101 0.74 -5.94 -4.93
C VAL A 101 1.63 -6.70 -3.95
N TYR A 102 1.21 -7.90 -3.61
CA TYR A 102 1.82 -8.77 -2.62
C TYR A 102 2.26 -10.06 -3.29
N PHE A 103 3.54 -10.35 -3.24
CA PHE A 103 4.13 -11.60 -3.72
C PHE A 103 4.42 -12.50 -2.53
N VAL A 104 3.77 -13.65 -2.50
CA VAL A 104 3.88 -14.63 -1.42
C VAL A 104 4.71 -15.82 -1.90
N GLU A 105 5.64 -16.27 -1.07
CA GLU A 105 6.46 -17.44 -1.32
C GLU A 105 6.55 -18.26 -0.02
N ASN A 106 6.27 -19.57 -0.09
CA ASN A 106 6.31 -20.48 1.05
C ASN A 106 5.49 -19.98 2.27
N GLY A 107 4.31 -19.40 2.02
CA GLY A 107 3.43 -18.88 3.06
C GLY A 107 3.91 -17.58 3.72
N LYS A 108 4.95 -16.93 3.20
CA LYS A 108 5.48 -15.66 3.69
C LYS A 108 5.49 -14.59 2.60
N ILE A 109 5.40 -13.33 3.00
CA ILE A 109 5.43 -12.21 2.04
C ILE A 109 6.88 -11.91 1.68
N ARG A 110 7.23 -12.00 0.40
CA ARG A 110 8.57 -11.71 -0.12
C ARG A 110 8.70 -10.29 -0.67
N LEU A 111 7.66 -9.79 -1.31
CA LEU A 111 7.66 -8.45 -1.88
C LEU A 111 6.28 -7.82 -1.73
N VAL A 112 6.25 -6.57 -1.28
CA VAL A 112 5.10 -5.70 -1.41
C VAL A 112 5.50 -4.55 -2.31
N THR A 113 4.73 -4.24 -3.34
CA THR A 113 4.86 -2.98 -4.10
C THR A 113 3.70 -2.06 -3.75
N ALA A 114 3.92 -0.75 -3.85
CA ALA A 114 2.89 0.25 -3.58
C ALA A 114 3.01 1.37 -4.60
N ASP A 115 2.11 1.36 -5.59
CA ASP A 115 2.15 2.29 -6.71
C ASP A 115 0.94 3.21 -6.70
N LYS A 116 1.20 4.51 -6.79
CA LYS A 116 0.14 5.50 -7.03
C LYS A 116 -0.34 5.34 -8.48
N GLN A 117 -1.60 4.98 -8.64
CA GLN A 117 -2.22 4.91 -9.96
C GLN A 117 -2.59 6.34 -10.37
N LEU A 118 -1.87 6.88 -11.35
CA LEU A 118 -2.29 8.11 -12.03
C LEU A 118 -3.64 7.83 -12.70
N LYS A 119 -4.61 8.76 -12.57
CA LYS A 119 -5.88 8.65 -13.30
C LYS A 119 -5.55 8.51 -14.79
N ASN A 120 -6.13 7.49 -15.43
CA ASN A 120 -6.13 7.37 -16.89
C ASN A 120 -6.55 8.70 -17.52
N ARG A 121 -5.68 9.18 -18.42
CA ARG A 121 -5.75 10.27 -19.38
C ARG A 121 -6.64 11.46 -19.01
N SER A 122 -5.98 12.61 -18.90
CA SER A 122 -6.53 13.95 -19.08
C SER A 122 -7.81 13.95 -19.94
N LEU A 123 -8.85 14.67 -19.49
CA LEU A 123 -10.03 14.98 -20.31
C LEU A 123 -9.67 15.54 -21.70
N TRP A 124 -8.45 16.05 -21.90
CA TRP A 124 -7.91 16.47 -23.19
C TRP A 124 -7.90 15.35 -24.24
N CYS A 125 -7.77 14.09 -23.83
CA CYS A 125 -7.82 12.96 -24.75
C CYS A 125 -9.26 12.66 -25.25
N LEU A 126 -10.29 13.14 -24.55
CA LEU A 126 -11.69 13.11 -25.04
C LEU A 126 -11.99 14.28 -26.01
N PHE A 127 -11.18 15.34 -26.00
CA PHE A 127 -11.31 16.50 -26.90
C PHE A 127 -10.30 16.50 -28.06
N GLY A 128 -9.50 15.44 -28.23
CA GLY A 128 -8.64 15.27 -29.39
C GLY A 128 -7.44 16.23 -29.49
N PHE A 129 -6.98 16.79 -28.36
CA PHE A 129 -5.74 17.57 -28.27
C PHE A 129 -4.62 16.76 -27.60
#